data_AF-K2MZ38-F1
#
_entry.id   AF-K2MZ38-F1
#
_cell.length_a   1.000
_cell.length_b   1.000
_cell.length_c   1.000
_cell.angle_alpha   90.00
_cell.angle_beta   90.00
_cell.angle_gamma   90.00
#
_symmetry.space_group_name_H-M   'P 1'
#
loop_
_entity.id
_entity.type
_entity.pdbx_description
1 polymer ?
#
loop_
_entity_poly.entity_id
_entity_poly.type
_entity_poly.pdbx_seq_one_letter_code
_entity_poly.pdbx_strand_id
1 'polypeptide(L)'
;MATMKTSIELTASARRKAETASVAGLLAGLAIGEWARKGDFVELAGEREAVTFLIRARRIRVAADGGQTLVFELDHPPRPAVR
;
A
#
# COMPACT_ATOMS: atom_id res chain seq x y z
N MET A 1 21.04 -5.46 9.88
CA MET A 1 20.34 -4.16 9.75
C MET A 1 18.95 -4.35 10.35
N ALA A 2 18.51 -3.50 11.27
CA ALA A 2 17.15 -3.60 11.81
C ALA A 2 16.16 -3.32 10.68
N THR A 3 15.34 -4.30 10.29
CA THR A 3 14.35 -4.12 9.24
C THR A 3 13.27 -3.18 9.76
N MET A 4 13.16 -1.99 9.18
CA MET A 4 12.13 -1.03 9.54
C MET A 4 10.74 -1.65 9.29
N LYS A 5 9.82 -1.52 10.24
CA LYS A 5 8.47 -2.09 10.11
C LYS A 5 7.68 -1.29 9.06
N THR A 6 7.03 -1.97 8.12
CA THR A 6 6.12 -1.35 7.15
C THR A 6 4.66 -1.57 7.54
N SER A 7 3.81 -0.57 7.34
CA SER A 7 2.36 -0.64 7.53
C SER A 7 1.64 -0.05 6.33
N ILE A 8 0.55 -0.68 5.92
CA ILE A 8 -0.30 -0.21 4.82
C ILE A 8 -1.60 0.33 5.40
N GLU A 9 -2.00 1.51 4.94
CA GLU A 9 -3.32 2.09 5.21
C GLU A 9 -4.05 2.27 3.87
N LEU A 10 -5.35 2.01 3.85
CA LEU A 10 -6.17 2.12 2.64
C LEU A 10 -7.15 3.27 2.78
N THR A 11 -7.30 4.06 1.72
CA THR A 11 -8.47 4.93 1.58
C THR A 11 -9.75 4.07 1.47
N ALA A 12 -10.92 4.68 1.68
CA ALA A 12 -12.20 3.97 1.53
C ALA A 12 -12.37 3.38 0.12
N SER A 13 -11.94 4.10 -0.92
CA SER A 13 -11.93 3.65 -2.32
C SER A 13 -10.98 2.47 -2.55
N ALA A 14 -9.74 2.54 -2.04
CA ALA A 14 -8.78 1.44 -2.13
C ALA A 14 -9.29 0.18 -1.41
N ARG A 15 -9.87 0.35 -0.20
CA ARG A 15 -10.44 -0.75 0.57
C ARG A 15 -11.54 -1.47 -0.22
N ARG A 16 -12.50 -0.71 -0.77
CA ARG A 16 -13.59 -1.28 -1.57
C ARG A 16 -13.08 -2.05 -2.80
N LYS A 17 -12.07 -1.52 -3.50
CA LYS A 17 -11.46 -2.23 -4.64
C LYS A 17 -10.71 -3.49 -4.19
N ALA A 18 -9.97 -3.44 -3.08
CA ALA A 18 -9.25 -4.58 -2.55
C ALA A 18 -10.18 -5.74 -2.15
N GLU A 19 -11.32 -5.42 -1.54
CA GLU A 19 -12.36 -6.38 -1.19
C GLU A 19 -13.01 -6.97 -2.46
N THR A 20 -13.38 -6.11 -3.42
CA THR A 20 -14.01 -6.53 -4.69
C THR A 20 -13.11 -7.47 -5.50
N ALA A 21 -11.79 -7.26 -5.45
CA ALA A 21 -10.82 -8.06 -6.18
C ALA A 21 -10.22 -9.21 -5.34
N SER A 22 -10.73 -9.45 -4.13
CA SER A 22 -10.24 -10.50 -3.21
C SER A 22 -8.75 -10.39 -2.85
N VAL A 23 -8.15 -9.20 -2.92
CA VAL A 23 -6.72 -8.96 -2.61
C VAL A 23 -6.48 -8.36 -1.22
N ALA A 24 -7.53 -8.16 -0.41
CA ALA A 24 -7.41 -7.61 0.94
C ALA A 24 -6.45 -8.40 1.84
N GLY A 25 -6.41 -9.73 1.71
CA GLY A 25 -5.47 -10.59 2.44
C GLY A 25 -4.00 -10.38 2.02
N LEU A 26 -3.75 -10.10 0.74
CA LEU A 26 -2.40 -9.82 0.23
C LEU A 26 -1.85 -8.50 0.78
N LEU A 27 -2.71 -7.50 0.97
CA LEU A 27 -2.34 -6.19 1.52
C LEU A 27 -1.87 -6.27 2.98
N ALA A 28 -2.40 -7.21 3.77
CA ALA A 28 -2.00 -7.38 5.18
C ALA A 28 -0.55 -7.88 5.33
N GLY A 29 -0.06 -8.66 4.36
CA GLY A 29 1.32 -9.17 4.32
C GLY A 29 2.25 -8.35 3.42
N LEU A 30 1.76 -7.27 2.81
CA LEU A 30 2.51 -6.52 1.81
C LEU A 30 3.71 -5.79 2.44
N ALA A 31 4.91 -6.22 2.07
CA ALA A 31 6.16 -5.57 2.44
C ALA A 31 6.62 -4.64 1.30
N ILE A 32 6.23 -3.36 1.38
CA ILE A 32 6.78 -2.33 0.48
C ILE A 32 8.13 -1.87 1.04
N GLY A 33 9.16 -1.91 0.20
CA GLY A 33 10.50 -1.47 0.55
C GLY A 33 10.59 0.05 0.74
N GLU A 34 11.62 0.50 1.47
CA GLU A 34 11.83 1.92 1.79
C GLU A 34 12.01 2.83 0.56
N TRP A 35 12.40 2.23 -0.58
CA TRP A 35 12.61 2.89 -1.86
C TRP A 35 11.32 3.46 -2.46
N ALA A 36 10.14 2.93 -2.09
CA ALA A 36 8.87 3.35 -2.64
C ALA A 36 8.50 4.78 -2.21
N ARG A 37 7.89 5.53 -3.13
CA ARG A 37 7.59 6.94 -2.99
C ARG A 37 6.12 7.24 -3.24
N LYS A 38 5.69 8.40 -2.75
CA LYS A 38 4.40 8.97 -3.14
C LYS A 38 4.37 9.16 -4.66
N GLY A 39 3.27 8.72 -5.29
CA GLY A 39 3.11 8.74 -6.74
C GLY A 39 3.41 7.40 -7.42
N ASP A 40 4.12 6.49 -6.75
CA ASP A 40 4.39 5.16 -7.30
C ASP A 40 3.12 4.31 -7.31
N PHE A 41 3.06 3.38 -8.26
CA PHE A 41 2.00 2.39 -8.36
C PHE A 41 2.45 1.05 -7.78
N VAL A 42 1.56 0.41 -7.05
CA VAL A 42 1.73 -0.94 -6.51
C VAL A 42 0.71 -1.84 -7.21
N GLU A 43 1.22 -2.80 -7.98
CA GLU A 43 0.38 -3.81 -8.63
C GLU A 43 0.41 -5.11 -7.84
N LEU A 44 -0.77 -5.62 -7.51
CA LEU A 44 -0.94 -6.92 -6.86
C LEU A 44 -1.57 -7.89 -7.84
N ALA A 45 -0.98 -9.08 -7.98
CA ALA A 45 -1.60 -10.16 -8.73
C ALA A 45 -2.81 -10.69 -7.94
N GLY A 46 -4.03 -10.36 -8.40
CA GLY A 46 -5.25 -10.99 -7.92
C GLY A 46 -5.49 -12.33 -8.62
N GLU A 47 -6.47 -13.09 -8.14
CA GLU A 47 -6.79 -14.42 -8.71
C GLU A 47 -7.30 -14.37 -10.16
N ARG A 48 -7.96 -13.27 -10.55
CA ARG A 48 -8.54 -13.09 -11.89
C ARG A 48 -7.87 -11.99 -12.70
N GLU A 49 -7.55 -10.88 -12.04
CA GLU A 49 -6.91 -9.71 -12.64
C GLU A 49 -5.91 -9.09 -11.67
N ALA A 50 -4.87 -8.45 -12.20
CA ALA A 50 -4.02 -7.61 -11.41
C ALA A 50 -4.78 -6.36 -10.95
N VAL A 51 -4.48 -5.89 -9.74
CA VAL A 51 -5.08 -4.68 -9.17
C VAL A 51 -3.98 -3.69 -8.87
N THR A 52 -4.12 -2.49 -9.44
CA THR A 52 -3.18 -1.40 -9.22
C THR A 52 -3.69 -0.44 -8.15
N PHE A 53 -2.81 -0.09 -7.22
CA PHE A 53 -3.00 0.95 -6.21
C PHE A 53 -1.97 2.07 -6.40
N LEU A 54 -2.33 3.28 -6.02
CA LEU A 54 -1.43 4.44 -6.00
C LEU A 54 -0.95 4.68 -4.57
N ILE A 55 0.36 4.87 -4.36
CA ILE A 55 0.88 5.39 -3.09
C ILE A 55 0.52 6.88 -3.01
N ARG A 56 -0.54 7.17 -2.27
CA ARG A 56 -1.07 8.53 -2.07
C ARG A 56 -0.24 9.31 -1.06
N ALA A 57 0.26 8.64 -0.03
CA ALA A 57 1.12 9.24 0.98
C ALA A 57 2.14 8.24 1.54
N ARG A 58 3.29 8.78 1.96
CA ARG A 58 4.34 8.07 2.69
C ARG A 58 4.66 8.88 3.93
N ARG A 59 4.64 8.25 5.10
CA ARG A 59 4.94 8.91 6.39
C ARG A 59 5.69 7.97 7.32
N ILE A 60 6.50 8.54 8.20
CA ILE A 60 7.18 7.80 9.26
C ILE A 60 6.40 8.04 10.55
N ARG A 61 5.85 6.98 11.14
CA ARG A 61 5.26 7.04 12.48
C ARG A 61 6.36 6.70 13.48
N VAL A 62 6.60 7.60 14.41
CA VAL A 62 7.54 7.42 15.52
C VAL A 62 6.73 7.19 16.79
N ALA A 63 6.93 6.06 17.46
CA ALA A 63 6.32 5.72 18.73
C ALA A 63 7.07 6.38 19.90
N ALA A 64 6.45 6.44 21.08
CA ALA A 64 7.02 7.09 22.27
C ALA A 64 8.30 6.40 22.79
N ASP A 65 8.48 5.12 22.48
CA ASP A 65 9.70 4.34 22.77
C ASP A 65 10.81 4.55 21.71
N GLY A 66 10.59 5.43 20.73
CA GLY A 66 11.52 5.67 19.62
C GLY A 66 11.37 4.68 18.47
N GLY A 67 10.48 3.69 18.56
CA GLY A 67 10.21 2.74 17.50
C GLY A 67 9.67 3.44 16.25
N GLN A 68 10.20 3.09 15.07
CA GLN A 68 9.79 3.69 13.81
C GLN A 68 9.03 2.70 12.93
N THR A 69 7.94 3.18 12.32
CA THR A 69 7.16 2.43 11.34
C THR A 69 6.98 3.28 10.08
N LEU A 70 7.32 2.71 8.93
CA LEU A 70 7.04 3.31 7.63
C LEU A 70 5.60 3.01 7.23
N VAL A 71 4.81 4.05 7.02
CA VAL A 71 3.39 3.93 6.68
C VAL A 71 3.16 4.41 5.26
N PHE A 72 2.55 3.56 4.44
CA PHE A 72 2.10 3.88 3.09
C PHE A 72 0.58 3.93 3.05
N GLU A 73 0.03 5.06 2.61
CA GLU A 73 -1.39 5.18 2.31
C GLU A 73 -1.60 4.85 0.83
N LEU A 74 -2.42 3.83 0.55
CA LEU A 74 -2.79 3.42 -0.79
C LEU A 74 -4.18 3.92 -1.14
N ASP A 75 -4.31 4.40 -2.38
CA ASP A 75 -5.58 4.82 -2.96
C ASP A 75 -5.88 4.01 -4.24
N HIS A 76 -7.16 3.96 -4.62
CA HIS A 76 -7.56 3.45 -5.92
C HIS A 76 -7.38 4.57 -6.97
N PRO A 77 -6.59 4.37 -8.03
CA PRO A 77 -6.33 5.44 -8.99
C PRO A 77 -7.61 5.84 -9.74
N PRO A 78 -7.85 7.15 -9.97
CA PRO A 78 -9.07 7.67 -10.60
C PRO A 78 -9.19 7.30 -12.09
N ARG A 79 -8.10 6.85 -12.72
CA ARG A 79 -8.07 6.21 -14.04
C ARG A 79 -7.13 5.01 -13.94
N PRO A 80 -7.42 3.87 -14.59
CA PRO A 80 -6.40 2.83 -14.72
C PRO A 80 -5.15 3.48 -15.30
N ALA A 81 -3.97 3.11 -14.81
CA ALA A 81 -2.71 3.54 -15.42
C ALA A 81 -2.70 2.96 -16.84
N VAL A 82 -3.23 3.72 -17.80
CA VAL A 82 -3.24 3.33 -19.20
C VAL A 82 -1.78 3.28 -19.60
N ARG A 83 -1.31 2.07 -19.88
CA ARG A 83 0.02 1.82 -20.43
C ARG A 83 0.02 2.15 -21.91
#